data_AF-A0A4U5WP44-F1
#
_entry.id   AF-A0A4U5WP44-F1
#
_cell.length_a   1.000
_cell.length_b   1.000
_cell.length_c   1.000
_cell.angle_alpha   90.00
_cell.angle_beta   90.00
_cell.angle_gamma   90.00
#
_symmetry.space_group_name_H-M   'P 1'
#
loop_
_entity.id
_entity.type
_entity.pdbx_description
1 polymer ?
#
loop_
_entity_poly.entity_id
_entity_poly.type
_entity_poly.pdbx_seq_one_letter_code
_entity_poly.pdbx_strand_id
1 'polypeptide(L)' 'MSGQYNHHNIFNNQYGWNALAELCTGYNGTGDCDDVMWPQDGYWTDFTPINSVVLYLYYPGGG' A
#
# COMPACT_ATOMS: atom_id res chain seq x y z
N MET A 1 9.74 6.53 -0.25
CA MET A 1 9.11 7.86 -0.12
C MET A 1 9.57 8.47 1.19
N SER A 2 9.62 9.78 1.30
CA SER A 2 9.87 10.48 2.57
C SER A 2 9.22 11.85 2.52
N GLY A 3 8.90 12.42 3.68
CA GLY A 3 8.34 13.77 3.78
C GLY A 3 6.91 13.94 3.28
N GLN A 4 6.10 12.88 3.32
CA GLN A 4 4.64 13.01 3.25
C GLN A 4 4.12 13.28 4.66
N TYR A 5 3.16 14.18 4.78
CA TYR A 5 2.66 14.63 6.08
C TYR A 5 1.15 14.81 6.01
N ASN A 6 0.48 14.45 7.10
CA ASN A 6 -0.98 14.43 7.25
C ASN A 6 -1.65 13.36 6.36
N HIS A 7 -2.97 13.48 6.24
CA HIS A 7 -3.79 12.54 5.49
C HIS A 7 -3.78 12.83 3.99
N HIS A 8 -3.73 11.76 3.20
CA HIS A 8 -3.81 11.81 1.75
C HIS A 8 -4.91 10.87 1.25
N ASN A 9 -5.52 11.26 0.13
CA ASN A 9 -6.34 10.35 -0.66
C ASN A 9 -5.40 9.54 -1.57
N ILE A 10 -5.45 8.23 -1.43
CA ILE A 10 -4.71 7.30 -2.25
C ILE A 10 -5.66 6.30 -2.89
N PHE A 11 -5.29 5.87 -4.08
CA PHE A 11 -6.10 4.97 -4.88
C PHE A 11 -5.18 3.92 -5.52
N ASN A 12 -5.49 2.65 -5.29
CA ASN A 12 -4.81 1.56 -5.96
C ASN A 12 -5.36 1.45 -7.40
N ASN A 13 -4.70 2.13 -8.34
CA ASN A 13 -5.07 2.09 -9.76
C ASN A 13 -4.55 0.84 -10.51
N GLN A 14 -4.18 -0.24 -9.80
CA GLN A 14 -3.86 -1.50 -10.45
C GLN A 14 -5.13 -2.17 -10.99
N TYR A 15 -4.95 -3.03 -11.99
CA TYR A 15 -6.01 -3.83 -12.60
C TYR A 15 -5.71 -5.32 -12.40
N GLY A 16 -6.76 -6.13 -12.32
CA GLY A 16 -6.68 -7.56 -12.04
C GLY A 16 -7.02 -7.84 -10.58
N TRP A 17 -7.79 -8.91 -10.35
CA TRP A 17 -8.41 -9.22 -9.05
C TRP A 17 -7.42 -9.47 -7.91
N ASN A 18 -6.15 -9.72 -8.23
CA ASN A 18 -5.09 -10.01 -7.28
C ASN A 18 -4.01 -8.93 -7.18
N ALA A 19 -4.18 -7.78 -7.81
CA ALA A 19 -3.18 -6.72 -7.80
C ALA A 19 -3.35 -5.82 -6.56
N LEU A 20 -2.60 -6.13 -5.49
CA LEU A 20 -2.68 -5.46 -4.21
C LEU A 20 -1.58 -4.42 -4.03
N ALA A 21 -1.87 -3.42 -3.21
CA ALA A 21 -0.89 -2.48 -2.70
C ALA A 21 -0.84 -2.53 -1.17
N GLU A 22 0.34 -2.34 -0.58
CA GLU A 22 0.56 -2.26 0.87
C GLU A 22 1.24 -0.95 1.23
N LEU A 23 0.78 -0.31 2.30
CA LEU A 23 1.41 0.87 2.87
C LEU A 23 2.34 0.45 4.00
N CYS A 24 3.63 0.78 3.88
CA CYS A 24 4.65 0.36 4.82
C CYS A 24 5.27 1.54 5.56
N THR A 25 5.45 1.40 6.88
CA THR A 25 6.08 2.44 7.72
C THR A 25 7.58 2.55 7.54
N GLY A 26 8.25 1.49 7.06
CA GLY A 26 9.67 1.47 6.72
C GLY A 26 9.95 1.74 5.25
N TYR A 27 11.24 1.86 4.93
CA TYR A 27 11.70 2.00 3.54
C TYR A 27 11.76 0.63 2.85
N ASN A 28 11.55 0.63 1.53
CA ASN A 28 11.70 -0.56 0.67
C ASN A 28 10.84 -1.76 1.10
N GLY A 29 9.60 -1.52 1.56
CA GLY A 29 8.68 -2.59 1.96
C GLY A 29 9.04 -3.26 3.28
N THR A 30 9.57 -2.50 4.23
CA THR A 30 9.90 -2.96 5.58
C THR A 30 9.05 -2.23 6.62
N GLY A 31 9.12 -2.66 7.89
CA GLY A 31 8.30 -2.11 8.97
C GLY A 31 6.92 -2.75 9.01
N ASP A 32 5.93 -1.98 9.44
CA ASP A 32 4.54 -2.43 9.50
C ASP A 32 3.89 -2.17 8.14
N CYS A 33 3.34 -3.22 7.52
CA CYS A 33 2.77 -3.21 6.16
C CYS A 33 1.33 -3.78 6.15
N ASP A 34 0.55 -3.48 7.19
CA ASP A 34 -0.75 -4.15 7.42
C ASP A 34 -1.91 -3.55 6.59
N ASP A 35 -1.71 -2.35 6.04
CA ASP A 35 -2.72 -1.67 5.24
C ASP A 35 -2.71 -2.17 3.79
N VAL A 36 -3.44 -3.26 3.55
CA VAL A 36 -3.63 -3.86 2.23
C VAL A 36 -4.79 -3.19 1.49
N MET A 37 -4.51 -2.70 0.28
CA MET A 37 -5.45 -2.06 -0.63
C MET A 37 -5.76 -2.97 -1.81
N TRP A 38 -7.04 -3.31 -1.99
CA TRP A 38 -7.52 -4.05 -3.15
C TRP A 38 -7.43 -3.21 -4.44
N PRO A 39 -7.37 -3.85 -5.62
CA PRO A 39 -7.38 -3.14 -6.89
C PRO A 39 -8.65 -2.29 -7.01
N GLN A 40 -8.50 -1.08 -7.53
CA GLN A 40 -9.57 -0.09 -7.70
C GLN A 40 -10.20 0.39 -6.39
N ASP A 41 -9.49 0.25 -5.27
CA ASP A 41 -9.92 0.78 -3.97
C ASP A 41 -9.16 2.06 -3.59
N GLY A 42 -9.80 2.91 -2.79
CA GLY A 42 -9.26 4.22 -2.40
C GLY A 42 -9.42 4.51 -0.91
N TYR A 43 -8.33 4.91 -0.25
CA TYR A 43 -8.27 5.17 1.18
C TYR A 43 -7.95 6.65 1.47
N TRP A 44 -8.48 7.14 2.59
CA TRP A 44 -8.07 8.38 3.24
C TRP A 44 -7.25 8.00 4.48
N THR A 45 -5.93 8.15 4.41
CA THR A 45 -5.03 7.67 5.47
C THR A 45 -3.88 8.65 5.71
N ASP A 46 -3.34 8.64 6.93
CA ASP A 46 -2.18 9.44 7.32
C ASP A 46 -0.91 8.87 6.70
N PHE A 47 -0.24 9.65 5.84
CA PHE A 47 1.03 9.24 5.24
C PHE A 47 2.25 9.66 6.06
N THR A 48 2.06 10.40 7.16
CA THR A 48 3.16 10.78 8.05
C THR A 48 4.04 9.59 8.47
N PRO A 49 3.48 8.42 8.85
CA PRO A 49 4.30 7.25 9.17
C PRO A 49 4.77 6.46 7.94
N ILE A 50 4.19 6.68 6.76
CA ILE A 50 4.38 5.82 5.58
C ILE A 50 5.63 6.22 4.82
N ASN A 51 6.56 5.28 4.66
CA ASN A 51 7.83 5.49 3.95
C ASN A 51 7.93 4.67 2.65
N SER A 52 7.05 3.69 2.43
CA SER A 52 6.97 3.01 1.13
C SER A 52 5.57 2.48 0.82
N VAL A 53 5.32 2.30 -0.47
CA VAL A 53 4.14 1.62 -1.01
C VAL A 53 4.65 0.44 -1.81
N VAL A 54 4.22 -0.76 -1.47
CA VAL A 54 4.61 -2.01 -2.15
C VAL A 54 3.46 -2.45 -3.03
N LEU A 55 3.75 -2.83 -4.27
CA LEU A 55 2.76 -3.37 -5.20
C LEU A 55 3.09 -4.84 -5.46
N TYR A 56 2.12 -5.73 -5.35
CA TYR A 56 2.33 -7.16 -5.57
C TYR A 56 1.09 -7.86 -6.09
N LEU A 57 1.28 -9.10 -6.55
CA LEU A 57 0.20 -9.98 -6.96
C LEU A 57 -0.05 -11.01 -5.86
N TYR A 58 -1.24 -11.00 -5.30
CA TYR A 58 -1.66 -11.98 -4.31
C TYR A 58 -2.08 -13.29 -4.98
N TYR A 59 -1.39 -14.38 -4.67
CA TYR A 59 -1.78 -15.70 -5.13
C TYR A 59 -2.30 -16.51 -3.93
N PRO A 60 -3.63 -16.61 -3.72
CA PRO A 60 -4.15 -17.46 -2.66
C PRO A 60 -3.76 -18.91 -2.93
N GLY A 61 -2.76 -19.40 -2.19
CA GLY A 61 -2.31 -20.80 -2.23
C GLY A 61 -0.92 -21.07 -2.81
N GLY A 62 -0.07 -20.06 -3.09
CA GLY A 62 1.29 -20.27 -3.60
C GLY A 62 2.36 -19.69 -2.69
N GLY A 63 3.22 -20.54 -2.13
CA GLY A 63 4.47 -20.15 -1.46
C GLY A 63 5.60 -19.84 -2.44
#